data_AF-M1X2V7-F1
#
_entry.id   AF-M1X2V7-F1
#
_cell.length_a   1.000
_cell.length_b   1.000
_cell.length_c   1.000
_cell.angle_alpha   90.00
_cell.angle_beta   90.00
_cell.angle_gamma   90.00
#
_symmetry.space_group_name_H-M   'P 1'
#
loop_
_entity.id
_entity.type
_entity.pdbx_description
1 polymer ?
#
loop_
_entity_poly.entity_id
_entity_poly.type
_entity_poly.pdbx_seq_one_letter_code
_entity_poly.pdbx_strand_id
1 'polypeptide(L)'
;MFVLLSRVLLWLLIVTIALSLFRRFYPSSNYVGRLILVALFVILALSFLIPGEPAVVSLWNVISFPLKPLGASILFLVFAAQKLRNGAIEAPGGFLIAWALTILLVSSTPAVAYFLVRSPVATMDKQFIASQQQDIFNTFNISTIRISKVPSYLLQTPRNISRRGLRLEDFVPNAATLSLTTRVWENYLQQIYFFLRGSS
;
A
#
# COMPACT_ATOMS: atom_id res chain seq x y z
N MET A 1 -23.21 -16.01 9.99
CA MET A 1 -23.76 -16.34 8.66
C MET A 1 -23.30 -15.36 7.57
N PHE A 2 -23.46 -14.04 7.74
CA PHE A 2 -22.97 -13.02 6.79
C PHE A 2 -21.47 -13.14 6.46
N VAL A 3 -20.62 -13.38 7.47
CA VAL A 3 -19.16 -13.54 7.32
C VAL A 3 -18.78 -14.67 6.36
N LEU A 4 -19.52 -15.79 6.39
CA LEU A 4 -19.27 -16.90 5.48
C LEU A 4 -19.68 -16.54 4.05
N LEU A 5 -20.83 -15.88 3.88
CA LEU A 5 -21.31 -15.46 2.57
C LEU A 5 -20.41 -14.41 1.92
N SER A 6 -19.96 -13.41 2.68
CA SER A 6 -19.00 -12.42 2.20
C SER A 6 -17.64 -13.05 1.87
N ARG A 7 -17.19 -14.03 2.66
CA ARG A 7 -15.97 -14.81 2.34
C ARG A 7 -16.11 -15.57 1.02
N VAL A 8 -17.21 -16.30 0.83
CA VAL A 8 -17.47 -17.05 -0.42
C VAL A 8 -17.57 -16.09 -1.61
N LEU A 9 -18.24 -14.95 -1.45
CA LEU A 9 -18.33 -13.93 -2.50
C LEU A 9 -16.96 -13.35 -2.87
N LEU A 10 -16.13 -13.03 -1.87
CA LEU A 10 -14.78 -12.50 -2.09
C LEU A 10 -13.89 -13.55 -2.77
N TRP A 11 -14.04 -14.82 -2.40
CA TRP A 11 -13.40 -15.94 -3.08
C TRP A 11 -13.82 -16.03 -4.55
N LEU A 12 -15.11 -15.95 -4.85
CA LEU A 12 -15.63 -15.93 -6.22
C LEU A 12 -15.05 -14.74 -6.98
N LEU A 13 -15.00 -13.56 -6.37
CA LEU A 13 -14.43 -12.35 -6.97
C LEU A 13 -12.92 -12.52 -7.26
N ILE A 14 -12.13 -13.05 -6.32
CA ILE A 14 -10.70 -13.25 -6.52
C ILE A 14 -10.43 -14.31 -7.58
N VAL A 15 -11.14 -15.44 -7.54
CA VAL A 15 -11.00 -16.50 -8.54
C VAL A 15 -11.39 -15.99 -9.93
N THR A 16 -12.49 -15.24 -10.04
CA THR A 16 -12.90 -14.66 -11.34
C THR A 16 -11.89 -13.63 -11.85
N ILE A 17 -11.35 -12.77 -11.00
CA ILE A 17 -10.27 -11.84 -11.37
C ILE A 17 -9.01 -12.60 -11.80
N ALA A 18 -8.59 -13.60 -11.03
CA ALA A 18 -7.41 -14.41 -11.34
C ALA A 18 -7.57 -15.15 -12.67
N LEU A 19 -8.73 -15.76 -12.92
CA LEU A 19 -9.04 -16.43 -14.18
C LEU A 19 -9.13 -15.44 -15.35
N SER A 20 -9.72 -14.27 -15.13
CA SER A 20 -9.78 -13.19 -16.14
C SER A 20 -8.39 -12.72 -16.53
N LEU A 21 -7.53 -12.49 -15.53
CA LEU A 21 -6.14 -12.08 -15.73
C LEU A 21 -5.35 -13.17 -16.46
N PHE A 22 -5.49 -14.43 -16.03
CA PHE A 22 -4.84 -15.56 -16.67
C PHE A 22 -5.27 -15.68 -18.14
N ARG A 23 -6.56 -15.68 -18.44
CA ARG A 23 -7.07 -15.78 -19.82
C ARG A 23 -6.63 -14.61 -20.70
N ARG A 24 -6.51 -13.41 -20.15
CA ARG A 24 -6.12 -12.21 -20.91
C ARG A 24 -4.61 -12.12 -21.16
N PHE A 25 -3.80 -12.38 -20.14
CA PHE A 25 -2.36 -12.16 -20.21
C PHE A 25 -1.57 -13.41 -20.59
N TYR A 26 -2.07 -14.63 -20.34
CA TYR A 26 -1.37 -15.86 -20.73
C TYR A 26 -1.13 -16.00 -22.25
N PRO A 27 -2.09 -15.73 -23.15
CA PRO A 27 -1.88 -15.90 -24.59
C PRO A 27 -0.95 -14.83 -25.19
N SER A 28 -1.04 -13.59 -24.68
CA SER A 28 -0.33 -12.43 -25.23
C SER A 28 1.07 -12.22 -24.65
N SER A 29 1.50 -13.05 -23.69
CA SER A 29 2.74 -12.86 -22.93
C SER A 29 3.88 -13.74 -23.42
N ASN A 30 5.10 -13.21 -23.35
CA ASN A 30 6.36 -13.90 -23.63
C ASN A 30 6.59 -15.04 -22.61
N TYR A 31 7.51 -15.97 -22.90
CA TYR A 31 7.80 -17.13 -22.04
C TYR A 31 8.02 -16.76 -20.56
N VAL A 32 8.81 -15.72 -20.28
CA VAL A 32 9.07 -15.23 -18.93
C VAL A 32 7.80 -14.73 -18.24
N GLY A 33 6.96 -13.98 -18.96
CA GLY A 33 5.72 -13.47 -18.39
C GLY A 33 4.68 -14.56 -18.15
N ARG A 34 4.67 -15.64 -18.95
CA ARG A 34 3.89 -16.85 -18.65
C ARG A 34 4.37 -17.53 -17.38
N LEU A 35 5.68 -17.65 -17.19
CA LEU A 35 6.25 -18.21 -15.96
C LEU A 35 5.86 -17.39 -14.73
N ILE A 36 5.95 -16.06 -14.80
CA ILE A 36 5.55 -15.18 -13.70
C ILE A 36 4.05 -15.32 -13.39
N LEU A 37 3.20 -15.42 -14.41
CA LEU A 37 1.76 -15.65 -14.23
C LEU A 37 1.45 -16.99 -13.56
N VAL A 38 2.11 -18.06 -14.00
CA VAL A 38 1.97 -19.39 -13.40
C VAL A 38 2.46 -19.35 -11.95
N ALA A 39 3.61 -18.73 -11.69
CA ALA A 39 4.13 -18.55 -10.34
C ALA A 39 3.15 -17.77 -9.45
N LEU A 40 2.59 -16.67 -9.95
CA LEU A 40 1.57 -15.89 -9.23
C LEU A 40 0.34 -16.73 -8.89
N PHE A 41 -0.15 -17.53 -9.83
CA PHE A 41 -1.29 -18.41 -9.62
C PHE A 41 -0.98 -19.53 -8.62
N VAL A 42 0.21 -20.14 -8.71
CA VAL A 42 0.70 -21.16 -7.78
C VAL A 42 0.82 -20.59 -6.37
N ILE A 43 1.40 -19.40 -6.22
CA ILE A 43 1.49 -18.72 -4.92
C ILE A 43 0.08 -18.44 -4.36
N LEU A 44 -0.83 -17.97 -5.20
CA LEU A 44 -2.21 -17.72 -4.80
C LEU A 44 -2.90 -19.02 -4.36
N ALA A 45 -2.67 -20.15 -5.04
CA ALA A 45 -3.18 -21.45 -4.60
C ALA A 45 -2.53 -21.93 -3.29
N LEU A 46 -1.20 -21.87 -3.18
CA LEU A 46 -0.43 -22.24 -1.98
C LEU A 46 -0.87 -21.43 -0.76
N SER A 47 -1.22 -20.15 -0.98
CA SER A 47 -1.78 -19.26 0.03
C SER A 47 -3.03 -19.80 0.72
N PHE A 48 -3.77 -20.67 0.04
CA PHE A 48 -5.00 -21.24 0.55
C PHE A 48 -4.87 -22.70 0.97
N LEU A 49 -4.04 -23.48 0.28
CA LEU A 49 -3.84 -24.90 0.60
C LEU A 49 -2.98 -25.09 1.86
N ILE A 50 -1.97 -24.25 2.09
CA ILE A 50 -1.05 -24.37 3.24
C ILE A 50 -1.02 -23.04 4.01
N PRO A 51 -2.13 -22.71 4.69
CA PRO A 51 -2.23 -21.47 5.42
C PRO A 51 -1.41 -21.61 6.71
N GLY A 52 -0.23 -20.98 6.79
CA GLY A 52 0.61 -21.04 8.00
C GLY A 52 2.08 -20.69 7.78
N GLU A 53 2.55 -20.85 6.55
CA GLU A 53 3.95 -20.59 6.21
C GLU A 53 4.26 -19.08 6.17
N PRO A 54 5.25 -18.57 6.93
CA PRO A 54 5.66 -17.17 6.86
C PRO A 54 6.19 -16.80 5.47
N ALA A 55 6.72 -17.77 4.72
CA ALA A 55 7.11 -17.61 3.33
C ALA A 55 5.93 -17.20 2.44
N VAL A 56 4.75 -17.78 2.67
CA VAL A 56 3.53 -17.47 1.91
C VAL A 56 3.04 -16.05 2.19
N VAL A 57 3.12 -15.58 3.44
CA VAL A 57 2.79 -14.20 3.81
C VAL A 57 3.75 -13.22 3.13
N SER A 58 5.04 -13.54 3.11
CA SER A 58 6.04 -12.73 2.39
C SER A 58 5.74 -12.67 0.89
N LEU A 59 5.40 -13.80 0.28
CA LEU A 59 5.03 -13.88 -1.13
C LEU A 59 3.74 -13.10 -1.45
N TRP A 60 2.76 -13.12 -0.55
CA TRP A 60 1.57 -12.28 -0.65
C TRP A 60 1.95 -10.79 -0.67
N ASN A 61 2.88 -10.36 0.19
CA ASN A 61 3.33 -8.96 0.24
C ASN A 61 4.04 -8.51 -1.05
N VAL A 62 4.70 -9.44 -1.74
CA VAL A 62 5.32 -9.20 -3.05
C VAL A 62 4.24 -9.08 -4.13
N ILE A 63 3.25 -9.97 -4.15
CA ILE A 63 2.13 -9.91 -5.12
C ILE A 63 1.27 -8.67 -4.90
N SER A 64 1.11 -8.26 -3.64
CA SER A 64 0.31 -7.11 -3.25
C SER A 64 1.05 -5.77 -3.42
N PHE A 65 2.36 -5.81 -3.67
CA PHE A 65 3.18 -4.63 -3.97
C PHE A 65 2.55 -3.65 -4.98
N PRO A 66 2.11 -4.07 -6.19
CA PRO A 66 1.42 -3.19 -7.15
C PRO A 66 0.16 -2.53 -6.63
N LEU A 67 -0.50 -3.10 -5.61
CA LEU A 67 -1.74 -2.58 -5.07
C LEU A 67 -1.48 -1.46 -4.07
N LYS A 68 -0.28 -1.37 -3.50
CA LYS A 68 0.11 -0.32 -2.55
C LYS A 68 0.37 0.98 -3.30
N PRO A 69 0.00 2.15 -2.77
CA PRO A 69 0.15 3.42 -3.49
C PRO A 69 1.58 3.67 -4.01
N LEU A 70 2.58 3.45 -3.15
CA LEU A 70 3.99 3.58 -3.51
C LEU A 70 4.41 2.55 -4.57
N GLY A 71 3.99 1.29 -4.44
CA GLY A 71 4.35 0.24 -5.40
C GLY A 71 3.69 0.45 -6.77
N ALA A 72 2.41 0.85 -6.78
CA ALA A 72 1.68 1.23 -7.99
C ALA A 72 2.41 2.35 -8.75
N SER A 73 2.75 3.46 -8.06
CA SER A 73 3.49 4.57 -8.67
C SER A 73 4.83 4.13 -9.24
N ILE A 74 5.60 3.32 -8.51
CA ILE A 74 6.89 2.81 -9.01
C ILE A 74 6.70 1.97 -10.27
N LEU A 75 5.71 1.08 -10.32
CA LEU A 75 5.47 0.27 -11.52
C LEU A 75 5.04 1.10 -12.72
N PHE A 76 4.17 2.08 -12.52
CA PHE A 76 3.81 3.02 -13.58
C PHE A 76 5.04 3.78 -14.09
N LEU A 77 5.94 4.23 -13.21
CA LEU A 77 7.20 4.88 -13.61
C LEU A 77 8.15 3.92 -14.33
N VAL A 78 8.28 2.67 -13.88
CA VAL A 78 9.10 1.65 -14.55
C VAL A 78 8.57 1.38 -15.96
N PHE A 79 7.26 1.21 -16.11
CA PHE A 79 6.65 1.03 -17.43
C PHE A 79 6.74 2.26 -18.31
N ALA A 80 6.66 3.46 -17.73
CA ALA A 80 6.93 4.69 -18.46
C ALA A 80 8.39 4.79 -18.92
N ALA A 81 9.34 4.39 -18.06
CA ALA A 81 10.76 4.41 -18.38
C ALA A 81 11.09 3.47 -19.55
N GLN A 82 10.38 2.33 -19.66
CA GLN A 82 10.50 1.44 -20.83
C GLN A 82 10.02 2.07 -22.15
N LYS A 83 9.30 3.19 -22.09
CA LYS A 83 8.83 3.96 -23.26
C LYS A 83 9.71 5.17 -23.57
N LEU A 84 10.88 5.28 -22.93
CA LEU A 84 11.89 6.27 -23.28
C LEU A 84 12.65 5.82 -24.53
N ARG A 85 12.54 6.60 -25.61
CA ARG A 85 13.25 6.34 -26.87
C ARG A 85 13.76 7.66 -27.44
N ASN A 86 15.01 7.67 -27.90
CA ASN A 86 15.66 8.85 -28.50
C ASN A 86 15.54 10.14 -27.68
N GLY A 87 15.55 10.02 -26.33
CA GLY A 87 15.43 11.17 -25.42
C GLY A 87 14.00 11.70 -25.23
N ALA A 88 12.99 11.12 -25.89
CA ALA A 88 11.58 11.46 -25.73
C ALA A 88 10.79 10.34 -25.01
N ILE A 89 9.67 10.71 -24.41
CA ILE A 89 8.73 9.78 -23.78
C ILE A 89 7.65 9.44 -24.82
N GLU A 90 7.72 8.24 -25.41
CA GLU A 90 6.71 7.80 -26.36
C GLU A 90 5.36 7.54 -25.66
N ALA A 91 4.25 7.74 -26.37
CA ALA A 91 2.93 7.38 -25.87
C ALA A 91 2.81 5.83 -25.75
N PRO A 92 2.20 5.29 -24.67
CA PRO A 92 1.47 5.97 -23.61
C PRO A 92 2.33 6.34 -22.38
N GLY A 93 3.65 6.39 -22.47
CA GLY A 93 4.57 6.65 -21.35
C GLY A 93 4.25 7.92 -20.56
N GLY A 94 3.89 9.01 -21.23
CA GLY A 94 3.47 10.25 -20.55
C GLY A 94 2.22 10.06 -19.66
N PHE A 95 1.26 9.25 -20.11
CA PHE A 95 0.06 8.93 -19.32
C PHE A 95 0.39 8.08 -18.09
N LEU A 96 1.31 7.13 -18.23
CA LEU A 96 1.78 6.31 -17.12
C LEU A 96 2.46 7.17 -16.05
N ILE A 97 3.28 8.15 -16.45
CA ILE A 97 3.90 9.12 -15.53
C ILE A 97 2.82 9.97 -14.85
N ALA A 98 1.85 10.47 -15.61
CA ALA A 98 0.76 11.26 -15.05
C ALA A 98 0.04 10.48 -13.94
N TRP A 99 -0.34 9.23 -14.19
CA TRP A 99 -0.95 8.38 -13.15
C TRP A 99 -0.03 8.11 -11.97
N ALA A 100 1.25 7.81 -12.21
CA ALA A 100 2.20 7.60 -11.14
C ALA A 100 2.29 8.81 -10.21
N LEU A 101 2.39 10.01 -10.79
CA LEU A 101 2.46 11.27 -10.07
C LEU A 101 1.15 11.58 -9.36
N THR A 102 -0.01 11.34 -9.99
CA THR A 102 -1.32 11.53 -9.35
C THR A 102 -1.46 10.63 -8.12
N ILE A 103 -1.11 9.34 -8.23
CA ILE A 103 -1.16 8.39 -7.11
C ILE A 103 -0.23 8.85 -5.98
N LEU A 104 1.00 9.27 -6.32
CA LEU A 104 1.98 9.72 -5.34
C LEU A 104 1.49 10.99 -4.65
N LEU A 105 1.01 11.97 -5.41
CA LEU A 105 0.50 13.24 -4.89
C LEU A 105 -0.63 12.98 -3.91
N VAL A 106 -1.68 12.27 -4.35
CA VAL A 106 -2.85 11.96 -3.50
C VAL A 106 -2.44 11.17 -2.27
N SER A 107 -1.61 10.13 -2.41
CA SER A 107 -1.19 9.29 -1.27
C SER A 107 -0.23 10.00 -0.32
N SER A 108 0.48 11.02 -0.80
CA SER A 108 1.44 11.81 -0.02
C SER A 108 0.80 13.03 0.66
N THR A 109 -0.46 13.36 0.33
CA THR A 109 -1.17 14.49 0.92
C THR A 109 -1.69 14.18 2.34
N PRO A 110 -1.28 14.94 3.38
CA PRO A 110 -1.77 14.74 4.75
C PRO A 110 -3.31 14.77 4.89
N ALA A 111 -4.00 15.53 4.04
CA ALA A 111 -5.47 15.53 3.97
C ALA A 111 -6.06 14.13 3.70
N VAL A 112 -5.40 13.31 2.88
CA VAL A 112 -5.83 11.93 2.63
C VAL A 112 -5.59 11.07 3.87
N ALA A 113 -4.43 11.21 4.52
CA ALA A 113 -4.12 10.49 5.76
C ALA A 113 -5.09 10.81 6.90
N TYR A 114 -5.66 12.02 6.97
CA TYR A 114 -6.68 12.36 7.97
C TYR A 114 -7.87 11.39 7.95
N PHE A 115 -8.32 10.99 6.76
CA PHE A 115 -9.40 10.01 6.60
C PHE A 115 -8.92 8.59 6.91
N LEU A 116 -7.71 8.21 6.47
CA LEU A 116 -7.18 6.87 6.70
C LEU A 116 -6.93 6.58 8.18
N VAL A 117 -6.41 7.55 8.94
CA VAL A 117 -6.08 7.39 10.36
C VAL A 117 -7.31 7.20 11.25
N ARG A 118 -8.48 7.61 10.75
CA ARG A 118 -9.79 7.41 11.41
C ARG A 118 -10.45 6.11 11.01
N SER A 119 -9.88 5.37 10.06
CA SER A 119 -10.42 4.10 9.63
C SER A 119 -10.16 3.00 10.68
N PRO A 120 -11.09 2.05 10.88
CA PRO A 120 -10.96 1.00 11.89
C PRO A 120 -9.65 0.20 11.77
N VAL A 121 -9.18 0.00 10.54
CA VAL A 121 -7.95 -0.77 10.24
C VAL A 121 -6.69 -0.01 10.66
N ALA A 122 -6.70 1.32 10.59
CA ALA A 122 -5.57 2.14 11.03
C ALA A 122 -5.48 2.27 12.56
N THR A 123 -6.58 2.09 13.29
CA THR A 123 -6.59 2.11 14.76
C THR A 123 -6.07 0.83 15.38
N MET A 124 -6.19 -0.31 14.69
CA MET A 124 -5.64 -1.60 15.14
C MET A 124 -4.11 -1.54 15.28
N ASP A 125 -3.41 -0.89 14.35
CA ASP A 125 -1.95 -0.71 14.39
C ASP A 125 -1.50 0.24 15.52
N LYS A 126 -2.32 1.27 15.82
CA LYS A 126 -2.05 2.18 16.94
C LYS A 126 -2.08 1.48 18.30
N GLN A 127 -2.94 0.47 18.48
CA GLN A 127 -3.02 -0.28 19.75
C GLN A 127 -1.75 -1.12 19.97
N PHE A 128 -1.21 -1.74 18.91
CA PHE A 128 0.04 -2.53 18.99
C PHE A 128 1.31 -1.67 19.18
N ILE A 129 1.37 -0.49 18.53
CA ILE A 129 2.51 0.43 18.71
C ILE A 129 2.41 1.20 20.04
N ALA A 130 1.22 1.54 20.53
CA ALA A 130 1.06 2.18 21.84
C ALA A 130 1.52 1.25 22.99
N SER A 131 1.36 -0.06 22.85
CA SER A 131 1.88 -1.04 23.83
C SER A 131 3.39 -1.24 23.80
N GLN A 132 4.10 -0.94 22.69
CA GLN A 132 5.56 -1.06 22.61
C GLN A 132 6.30 0.25 22.91
N GLN A 133 5.62 1.38 22.91
CA GLN A 133 6.23 2.69 22.94
C GLN A 133 6.39 3.28 24.36
N GLN A 134 5.98 2.53 25.39
CA GLN A 134 6.13 2.92 26.80
C GLN A 134 7.60 2.84 27.29
N ASP A 135 8.47 2.05 26.64
CA ASP A 135 9.82 1.77 27.15
C ASP A 135 10.96 2.61 26.55
N ILE A 136 10.77 3.30 25.42
CA ILE A 136 11.87 3.96 24.69
C ILE A 136 11.99 5.47 25.02
N PHE A 137 10.95 6.11 25.55
CA PHE A 137 10.95 7.56 25.78
C PHE A 137 11.54 8.03 27.12
N ASN A 138 11.98 7.11 27.99
CA ASN A 138 12.57 7.47 29.29
C ASN A 138 14.08 7.79 29.25
N THR A 139 14.75 7.72 28.09
CA THR A 139 16.24 7.84 28.05
C THR A 139 16.79 9.02 27.23
N PHE A 140 15.96 9.84 26.57
CA PHE A 140 16.45 11.02 25.85
C PHE A 140 15.62 12.28 26.15
N ASN A 141 16.15 13.10 27.06
CA ASN A 141 15.59 14.41 27.40
C ASN A 141 16.05 15.44 26.36
N ILE A 142 15.30 15.60 25.26
CA ILE A 142 15.60 16.51 24.12
C ILE A 142 15.16 17.97 24.42
N SER A 143 14.99 18.33 25.68
CA SER A 143 14.36 19.59 26.11
C SER A 143 15.19 20.86 25.86
N THR A 144 16.38 20.78 25.24
CA THR A 144 17.29 21.92 25.09
C THR A 144 17.57 22.41 23.67
N ILE A 145 17.02 21.81 22.62
CA ILE A 145 17.19 22.36 21.26
C ILE A 145 16.10 23.40 21.02
N ARG A 146 16.42 24.68 21.25
CA ARG A 146 15.59 25.81 20.79
C ARG A 146 15.63 25.88 19.26
N ILE A 147 14.74 25.13 18.62
CA ILE A 147 14.54 25.15 17.17
C ILE A 147 13.82 26.46 16.81
N SER A 148 14.60 27.51 16.58
CA SER A 148 14.11 28.79 16.11
C SER A 148 13.57 28.65 14.68
N LYS A 149 12.24 28.66 14.56
CA LYS A 149 11.50 28.96 13.32
C LYS A 149 11.75 27.99 12.15
N VAL A 150 11.61 26.69 12.41
CA VAL A 150 11.45 25.72 11.32
C VAL A 150 10.04 25.91 10.72
N PRO A 151 9.93 26.09 9.38
CA PRO A 151 8.65 26.25 8.71
C PRO A 151 7.69 25.09 9.04
N SER A 152 6.40 25.39 9.22
CA SER A 152 5.40 24.40 9.67
C SER A 152 5.30 23.18 8.74
N TYR A 153 5.63 23.33 7.46
CA TYR A 153 5.68 22.23 6.49
C TYR A 153 6.76 21.17 6.78
N LEU A 154 7.87 21.54 7.44
CA LEU A 154 8.93 20.59 7.83
C LEU A 154 8.64 19.88 9.16
N LEU A 155 7.68 20.37 9.95
CA LEU A 155 7.27 19.79 11.24
C LEU A 155 5.98 18.97 11.14
N GLN A 156 5.54 18.67 9.91
CA GLN A 156 4.31 17.91 9.67
C GLN A 156 4.46 16.47 10.15
N THR A 157 3.82 16.17 11.27
CA THR A 157 3.67 14.82 11.78
C THR A 157 2.22 14.37 11.58
N PRO A 158 1.98 13.29 10.80
CA PRO A 158 0.62 12.83 10.50
C PRO A 158 -0.26 12.56 11.73
N ARG A 159 0.37 12.26 12.88
CA ARG A 159 -0.31 11.99 14.16
C ARG A 159 -1.05 13.21 14.73
N ASN A 160 -0.59 14.43 14.48
CA ASN A 160 -1.20 15.65 15.05
C ASN A 160 -2.46 16.11 14.28
N ILE A 161 -2.65 15.67 13.03
CA ILE A 161 -3.77 16.07 12.17
C ILE A 161 -5.11 15.61 12.75
N SER A 162 -5.14 14.44 13.41
CA SER A 162 -6.36 13.91 14.03
C SER A 162 -6.91 14.84 15.13
N ARG A 163 -6.05 15.56 15.85
CA ARG A 163 -6.42 16.48 16.94
C ARG A 163 -6.65 17.91 16.46
N ARG A 164 -5.87 18.36 15.47
CA ARG A 164 -5.82 19.75 15.01
C ARG A 164 -6.85 20.10 13.93
N GLY A 165 -7.40 19.10 13.24
CA GLY A 165 -8.24 19.29 12.07
C GLY A 165 -7.45 19.55 10.78
N LEU A 166 -8.15 19.61 9.65
CA LEU A 166 -7.58 19.84 8.31
C LEU A 166 -7.21 21.32 8.11
N ARG A 167 -6.02 21.57 7.57
CA ARG A 167 -5.53 22.91 7.21
C ARG A 167 -5.05 22.94 5.77
N LEU A 168 -4.88 24.14 5.19
CA LEU A 168 -4.35 24.28 3.83
C LEU A 168 -2.92 23.72 3.70
N GLU A 169 -2.12 23.82 4.76
CA GLU A 169 -0.79 23.21 4.82
C GLU A 169 -0.81 21.67 4.73
N ASP A 170 -1.94 21.03 5.07
CA ASP A 170 -2.12 19.58 4.98
C ASP A 170 -2.36 19.10 3.53
N PHE A 171 -2.38 20.02 2.56
CA PHE A 171 -2.41 19.69 1.13
C PHE A 171 -1.00 19.56 0.52
N VAL A 172 0.05 19.92 1.27
CA VAL A 172 1.43 19.80 0.82
C VAL A 172 1.89 18.34 0.90
N PRO A 173 2.42 17.74 -0.18
CA PRO A 173 2.92 16.37 -0.16
C PRO A 173 4.05 16.16 0.85
N ASN A 174 3.99 15.04 1.58
CA ASN A 174 4.98 14.64 2.59
C ASN A 174 5.30 13.14 2.50
N ALA A 175 6.58 12.77 2.59
CA ALA A 175 7.05 11.39 2.58
C ALA A 175 6.58 10.58 3.80
N ALA A 176 6.48 11.20 4.98
CA ALA A 176 5.95 10.54 6.18
C ALA A 176 4.48 10.15 6.01
N THR A 177 3.72 10.99 5.31
CA THR A 177 2.33 10.70 4.96
C THR A 177 2.23 9.55 3.97
N LEU A 178 3.06 9.55 2.92
CA LEU A 178 3.11 8.46 1.95
C LEU A 178 3.42 7.11 2.61
N SER A 179 4.34 7.10 3.59
CA SER A 179 4.66 5.91 4.38
C SER A 179 3.45 5.45 5.21
N LEU A 180 2.75 6.37 5.87
CA LEU A 180 1.55 6.06 6.64
C LEU A 180 0.44 5.48 5.74
N THR A 181 0.13 6.12 4.62
CA THR A 181 -0.93 5.67 3.71
C THR A 181 -0.60 4.31 3.10
N THR A 182 0.67 4.09 2.75
CA THR A 182 1.18 2.78 2.30
C THR A 182 1.02 1.71 3.37
N ARG A 183 1.35 2.01 4.63
CA ARG A 183 1.20 1.07 5.76
C ARG A 183 -0.27 0.74 6.04
N VAL A 184 -1.15 1.74 6.01
CA VAL A 184 -2.58 1.49 6.21
C VAL A 184 -3.10 0.58 5.10
N TRP A 185 -2.68 0.81 3.86
CA TRP A 185 -3.06 -0.05 2.74
C TRP A 185 -2.51 -1.48 2.85
N GLU A 186 -1.27 -1.62 3.31
CA GLU A 186 -0.69 -2.91 3.66
C GLU A 186 -1.57 -3.67 4.66
N ASN A 187 -1.98 -3.01 5.73
CA ASN A 187 -2.83 -3.62 6.76
C ASN A 187 -4.20 -4.04 6.20
N TYR A 188 -4.79 -3.25 5.30
CA TYR A 188 -6.02 -3.66 4.60
C TYR A 188 -5.82 -4.92 3.76
N LEU A 189 -4.73 -5.00 3.00
CA LEU A 189 -4.43 -6.16 2.16
C LEU A 189 -4.13 -7.40 3.00
N GLN A 190 -3.47 -7.24 4.15
CA GLN A 190 -3.25 -8.31 5.11
C GLN A 190 -4.56 -8.76 5.78
N GLN A 191 -5.43 -7.82 6.15
CA GLN A 191 -6.73 -8.17 6.72
C GLN A 191 -7.60 -8.94 5.72
N ILE A 192 -7.61 -8.53 4.44
CA ILE A 192 -8.30 -9.25 3.37
C ILE A 192 -7.73 -10.67 3.26
N TYR A 193 -6.40 -10.81 3.25
CA TYR A 193 -5.71 -12.09 3.22
C TYR A 193 -6.14 -13.01 4.37
N PHE A 194 -6.08 -12.52 5.62
CA PHE A 194 -6.49 -13.29 6.80
C PHE A 194 -7.97 -13.63 6.78
N PHE A 195 -8.82 -12.68 6.36
CA PHE A 195 -10.26 -12.88 6.23
C PHE A 195 -10.61 -13.99 5.22
N LEU A 196 -9.93 -14.02 4.07
CA LEU A 196 -10.11 -15.04 3.04
C LEU A 196 -9.70 -16.44 3.51
N ARG A 197 -8.61 -16.51 4.27
CA ARG A 197 -8.09 -17.73 4.92
C ARG A 197 -9.01 -18.21 6.06
N GLY A 198 -9.75 -17.32 6.68
CA GLY A 198 -10.62 -17.62 7.81
C GLY A 198 -9.92 -17.70 9.16
N SER A 199 -8.68 -17.24 9.24
CA SER A 199 -8.03 -16.89 10.50
C SER A 199 -8.38 -15.44 10.84
N SER A 200 -9.22 -15.22 11.85
CA SER A 200 -9.51 -13.90 12.43
C SER A 200 -8.82 -13.74 13.77
#